data_AF-A0A9P5GRC3-F1
#
_entry.id   AF-A0A9P5GRC3-F1
#
_cell.length_a   1.000
_cell.length_b   1.000
_cell.length_c   1.000
_cell.angle_alpha   90.00
_cell.angle_beta   90.00
_cell.angle_gamma   90.00
#
_symmetry.space_group_name_H-M   'P 1'
#
loop_
_entity.id
_entity.type
_entity.pdbx_description
1 polymer ?
#
loop_
_entity_poly.entity_id
_entity_poly.type
_entity_poly.pdbx_seq_one_letter_code
_entity_poly.pdbx_strand_id
1 'polypeptide(L)'
;MSDLKQKAGRLSPLGLLKEVFNWYPSSYPAEERKLLFKLDLSILIFACLCFFVKYLDQTNISNAYVSGLKEDFGLYGNELNYFNVCYFTSYVLFQIPGLLLMSRPKLARWLLPTLEVLWGICTFAQSRVTNVHQLYALRFLVGMLEAPVFAGTHFILGSWYTGPELFKRAGTWFICNPLGTMVSGYLQAAAYTNLSGVGGMPGWRWLFIIDGIFTIPVALIGFIIFPGIPGSPKPFYMTDRDVALAKERTTRAKIRQPGKMSLDVFKRTFKRWHIWVFISCYA
;
A
#
# COMPACT_ATOMS: atom_id res chain seq x y z
N MET A 1 10.68 9.88 29.54
CA MET A 1 11.65 10.14 28.44
C MET A 1 13.10 10.04 28.92
N SER A 2 13.34 10.04 30.25
CA SER A 2 14.63 9.78 30.91
C SER A 2 15.05 8.31 30.89
N ASP A 3 14.12 7.35 31.09
CA ASP A 3 14.46 5.91 31.16
C ASP A 3 14.91 5.27 29.84
N LEU A 4 14.43 5.77 28.70
CA LEU A 4 14.80 5.23 27.38
C LEU A 4 16.22 5.62 26.96
N LYS A 5 16.73 6.78 27.43
CA LYS A 5 18.11 7.21 27.16
C LYS A 5 19.12 6.45 28.01
N GLN A 6 18.73 5.98 29.20
CA GLN A 6 19.65 5.28 30.11
C GLN A 6 19.87 3.80 29.71
N LYS A 7 18.92 3.17 29.00
CA LYS A 7 19.06 1.80 28.46
C LYS A 7 19.77 1.71 27.11
N ALA A 8 19.78 2.79 26.32
CA ALA A 8 20.37 2.79 24.98
C ALA A 8 21.92 2.67 24.99
N GLY A 9 22.57 2.92 26.13
CA GLY A 9 24.03 2.90 26.25
C GLY A 9 24.69 1.52 26.40
N ARG A 10 23.94 0.40 26.34
CA ARG A 10 24.50 -0.93 26.68
C ARG A 10 23.90 -2.13 25.95
N LEU A 11 23.33 -1.96 24.76
CA LEU A 11 22.86 -3.10 23.96
C LEU A 11 23.95 -3.52 22.97
N SER A 12 24.55 -4.69 23.22
CA SER A 12 25.36 -5.44 22.25
C SER A 12 24.59 -5.56 20.91
N PRO A 13 25.25 -5.61 19.74
CA PRO A 13 24.57 -5.76 18.44
C PRO A 13 23.58 -6.94 18.42
N LEU A 14 23.87 -8.02 19.17
CA LEU A 14 22.95 -9.15 19.38
C LEU A 14 21.73 -8.80 20.24
N GLY A 15 21.90 -7.94 21.25
CA GLY A 15 20.80 -7.41 22.06
C GLY A 15 19.89 -6.47 21.27
N LEU A 16 20.47 -5.67 20.38
CA LEU A 16 19.75 -4.82 19.43
C LEU A 16 18.97 -5.67 18.41
N LEU A 17 19.58 -6.72 17.85
CA LEU A 17 18.89 -7.70 17.00
C LEU A 17 17.73 -8.37 17.75
N LYS A 18 17.96 -8.84 18.98
CA LYS A 18 16.93 -9.46 19.81
C LYS A 18 15.78 -8.49 20.12
N GLU A 19 16.07 -7.22 20.35
CA GLU A 19 15.04 -6.19 20.52
C GLU A 19 14.32 -5.87 19.21
N VAL A 20 14.99 -5.85 18.06
CA VAL A 20 14.38 -5.66 16.74
C VAL A 20 13.41 -6.79 16.43
N PHE A 21 13.82 -8.05 16.64
CA PHE A 21 12.97 -9.24 16.44
C PHE A 21 11.93 -9.47 17.55
N ASN A 22 11.95 -8.70 18.64
CA ASN A 22 10.92 -8.78 19.68
C ASN A 22 9.62 -8.12 19.19
N TRP A 23 8.76 -8.93 18.58
CA TRP A 23 7.52 -8.47 17.92
C TRP A 23 6.44 -8.00 18.91
N TYR A 24 6.40 -8.61 20.10
CA TYR A 24 5.53 -8.23 21.22
C TYR A 24 6.35 -8.07 22.50
N PRO A 25 6.75 -6.84 22.88
CA PRO A 25 7.54 -6.62 24.08
C PRO A 25 6.84 -7.21 25.31
N SER A 26 7.54 -8.07 26.06
CA SER A 26 7.04 -8.70 27.29
C SER A 26 6.66 -7.70 28.40
N SER A 27 7.03 -6.44 28.24
CA SER A 27 6.66 -5.33 29.12
C SER A 27 5.20 -4.89 29.00
N TYR A 28 4.49 -5.29 27.94
CA TYR A 28 3.08 -4.94 27.77
C TYR A 28 2.14 -5.91 28.49
N PRO A 29 1.02 -5.41 29.07
CA PRO A 29 -0.04 -6.25 29.62
C PRO A 29 -0.53 -7.30 28.61
N ALA A 30 -0.99 -8.47 29.10
CA ALA A 30 -1.45 -9.57 28.26
C ALA A 30 -2.60 -9.16 27.31
N GLU A 31 -3.47 -8.24 27.75
CA GLU A 31 -4.56 -7.70 26.93
C GLU A 31 -4.06 -6.82 25.79
N GLU A 32 -3.05 -5.98 26.05
CA GLU A 32 -2.42 -5.14 25.02
C GLU A 32 -1.69 -5.99 23.96
N ARG A 33 -1.07 -7.10 24.37
CA ARG A 33 -0.42 -8.05 23.43
C ARG A 33 -1.43 -8.75 22.53
N LYS A 34 -2.57 -9.18 23.08
CA LYS A 34 -3.67 -9.76 22.29
C LYS A 34 -4.22 -8.73 21.30
N LEU A 35 -4.42 -7.48 21.72
CA LEU A 35 -4.85 -6.39 20.84
C LEU A 35 -3.87 -6.16 19.69
N LEU A 36 -2.56 -6.09 19.99
CA LEU A 36 -1.52 -5.94 18.96
C LEU A 36 -1.52 -7.10 17.98
N PHE A 37 -1.70 -8.34 18.43
CA PHE A 37 -1.80 -9.50 17.54
C PHE A 37 -3.01 -9.44 16.62
N LYS A 38 -4.17 -9.03 17.14
CA LYS A 38 -5.36 -8.79 16.32
C LYS A 38 -5.14 -7.68 15.29
N LEU A 39 -4.48 -6.59 15.68
CA LEU A 39 -4.13 -5.48 14.79
C LEU A 39 -3.15 -5.92 13.70
N ASP A 40 -2.15 -6.73 14.05
CA ASP A 40 -1.16 -7.24 13.10
C ASP A 40 -1.80 -8.20 12.09
N LEU A 41 -2.64 -9.13 12.56
CA LEU A 41 -3.36 -10.03 11.67
C LEU A 41 -4.33 -9.30 10.72
N SER A 42 -4.86 -8.15 11.13
CA SER A 42 -5.83 -7.42 10.33
C SER A 42 -5.17 -6.36 9.45
N ILE A 43 -4.58 -5.34 10.07
CA ILE A 43 -4.01 -4.18 9.38
C ILE A 43 -2.73 -4.56 8.67
N LEU A 44 -1.80 -5.24 9.35
CA LEU A 44 -0.48 -5.49 8.77
C LEU A 44 -0.54 -6.52 7.64
N ILE A 45 -1.25 -7.64 7.81
CA ILE A 45 -1.40 -8.63 6.73
C ILE A 45 -2.08 -8.00 5.51
N PHE A 46 -3.18 -7.27 5.72
CA PHE A 46 -3.86 -6.59 4.63
C PHE A 46 -2.94 -5.57 3.95
N ALA A 47 -2.30 -4.69 4.72
CA ALA A 47 -1.33 -3.70 4.23
C ALA A 47 -0.21 -4.34 3.38
N CYS A 48 0.34 -5.46 3.86
CA CYS A 48 1.37 -6.22 3.18
C CYS A 48 0.86 -6.83 1.87
N LEU A 49 -0.34 -7.41 1.87
CA LEU A 49 -0.96 -7.96 0.66
C LEU A 49 -1.23 -6.86 -0.36
N CYS A 50 -1.81 -5.73 0.05
CA CYS A 50 -2.10 -4.60 -0.86
C CYS A 50 -0.82 -4.07 -1.49
N PHE A 51 0.25 -3.95 -0.70
CA PHE A 51 1.54 -3.50 -1.18
C PHE A 51 2.20 -4.53 -2.09
N PHE A 52 2.09 -5.81 -1.76
CA PHE A 52 2.57 -6.91 -2.61
C PHE A 52 1.90 -6.87 -3.99
N VAL A 53 0.57 -6.79 -4.03
CA VAL A 53 -0.21 -6.69 -5.27
C VAL A 53 0.16 -5.43 -6.05
N LYS A 54 0.37 -4.31 -5.36
CA LYS A 54 0.77 -3.03 -5.98
C LYS A 54 2.02 -3.17 -6.84
N TYR A 55 3.10 -3.74 -6.28
CA TYR A 55 4.32 -3.92 -7.08
C TYR A 55 4.21 -5.00 -8.12
N LEU A 56 3.34 -5.98 -7.88
CA LEU A 56 3.05 -7.03 -8.84
C LEU A 56 2.46 -6.41 -10.12
N ASP A 57 1.39 -5.61 -10.01
CA ASP A 57 0.75 -4.89 -11.10
C ASP A 57 1.67 -3.84 -11.78
N GLN A 58 2.51 -3.15 -10.99
CA GLN A 58 3.42 -2.14 -11.52
C GLN A 58 4.56 -2.77 -12.33
N THR A 59 5.07 -3.93 -11.90
CA THR A 59 6.12 -4.65 -12.62
C THR A 59 5.54 -5.40 -13.83
N ASN A 60 4.29 -5.84 -13.72
CA ASN A 60 3.62 -6.62 -14.75
C ASN A 60 3.48 -5.91 -16.09
N ILE A 61 3.38 -4.58 -16.16
CA ILE A 61 3.32 -3.88 -17.47
C ILE A 61 4.66 -3.94 -18.21
N SER A 62 5.78 -3.75 -17.51
CA SER A 62 7.12 -3.84 -18.11
C SER A 62 7.40 -5.26 -18.58
N ASN A 63 6.95 -6.23 -17.81
CA ASN A 63 6.99 -7.64 -18.12
C ASN A 63 6.11 -7.98 -19.35
N ALA A 64 4.83 -7.60 -19.33
CA ALA A 64 3.90 -7.77 -20.44
C ALA A 64 4.42 -7.16 -21.74
N TYR A 65 5.06 -5.98 -21.67
CA TYR A 65 5.66 -5.30 -22.82
C TYR A 65 6.72 -6.14 -23.52
N VAL A 66 7.57 -6.83 -22.75
CA VAL A 66 8.63 -7.69 -23.30
C VAL A 66 8.07 -9.05 -23.78
N SER A 67 6.95 -9.50 -23.23
CA SER A 67 6.35 -10.81 -23.49
C SER A 67 5.34 -10.87 -24.64
N GLY A 68 5.27 -9.86 -25.52
CA GLY A 68 4.40 -9.90 -26.70
C GLY A 68 3.52 -8.67 -26.90
N LEU A 69 3.37 -7.79 -25.90
CA LEU A 69 2.51 -6.61 -26.03
C LEU A 69 3.10 -5.58 -27.03
N LYS A 70 4.43 -5.51 -27.17
CA LYS A 70 5.06 -4.66 -28.19
C LYS A 70 4.83 -5.20 -29.61
N GLU A 71 4.86 -6.52 -29.80
CA GLU A 71 4.62 -7.17 -31.09
C GLU A 71 3.15 -7.08 -31.52
N ASP A 72 2.20 -7.31 -30.59
CA ASP A 72 0.76 -7.28 -30.88
C ASP A 72 0.25 -5.89 -31.28
N PHE A 73 0.85 -4.83 -30.73
CA PHE A 73 0.45 -3.44 -31.00
C PHE A 73 1.43 -2.68 -31.90
N GLY A 74 2.50 -3.32 -32.37
CA GLY A 74 3.53 -2.68 -33.20
C GLY A 74 4.25 -1.52 -32.51
N LEU A 75 4.48 -1.63 -31.19
CA LEU A 75 5.08 -0.58 -30.36
C LEU A 75 6.61 -0.67 -30.43
N TYR A 76 7.22 -0.02 -31.42
CA TYR A 76 8.67 -0.02 -31.66
C TYR A 76 9.35 1.29 -31.24
N GLY A 77 8.99 1.84 -30.07
CA GLY A 77 9.42 3.18 -29.63
C GLY A 77 9.44 3.41 -28.11
N ASN A 78 9.11 4.63 -27.70
CA ASN A 78 9.11 5.13 -26.30
C ASN A 78 7.79 4.83 -25.56
N GLU A 79 7.00 3.88 -26.05
CA GLU A 79 5.59 3.79 -25.66
C GLU A 79 5.44 3.16 -24.28
N LEU A 80 6.39 2.30 -23.90
CA LEU A 80 6.58 1.89 -22.51
C LEU A 80 6.86 3.08 -21.58
N ASN A 81 7.65 4.06 -22.03
CA ASN A 81 7.89 5.27 -21.25
C ASN A 81 6.60 6.09 -21.13
N TYR A 82 5.83 6.26 -22.22
CA TYR A 82 4.53 6.93 -22.16
C TYR A 82 3.55 6.23 -21.21
N PHE A 83 3.48 4.90 -21.16
CA PHE A 83 2.66 4.18 -20.17
C PHE A 83 3.05 4.54 -18.74
N ASN A 84 4.36 4.53 -18.45
CA ASN A 84 4.87 4.90 -17.13
C ASN A 84 4.60 6.37 -16.79
N VAL A 85 4.78 7.29 -17.75
CA VAL A 85 4.50 8.71 -17.54
C VAL A 85 3.02 8.95 -17.26
N CYS A 86 2.10 8.32 -18.00
CA CYS A 86 0.66 8.42 -17.73
C CYS A 86 0.30 7.90 -16.32
N TYR A 87 0.90 6.79 -15.92
CA TYR A 87 0.74 6.22 -14.59
C TYR A 87 1.27 7.17 -13.49
N PHE A 88 2.53 7.62 -13.59
CA PHE A 88 3.12 8.48 -12.57
C PHE A 88 2.46 9.87 -12.51
N THR A 89 2.01 10.40 -13.65
CA THR A 89 1.30 11.68 -13.71
C THR A 89 -0.02 11.61 -12.94
N SER A 90 -0.85 10.59 -13.21
CA SER A 90 -2.08 10.37 -12.44
C SER A 90 -1.78 10.11 -10.97
N TYR A 91 -0.76 9.29 -10.67
CA TYR A 91 -0.35 9.00 -9.31
C TYR A 91 -0.05 10.27 -8.51
N VAL A 92 0.78 11.17 -9.04
CA VAL A 92 1.16 12.42 -8.36
C VAL A 92 -0.06 13.34 -8.16
N LEU A 93 -0.92 13.47 -9.16
CA LEU A 93 -2.11 14.33 -9.09
C LEU A 93 -3.10 13.85 -8.02
N PHE A 94 -3.32 12.53 -7.92
CA PHE A 94 -4.31 11.94 -7.03
C PHE A 94 -3.75 11.52 -5.66
N GLN A 95 -2.43 11.55 -5.47
CA GLN A 95 -1.80 11.25 -4.18
C GLN A 95 -2.27 12.20 -3.07
N ILE A 96 -2.35 13.50 -3.36
CA ILE A 96 -2.73 14.52 -2.38
C ILE A 96 -4.24 14.46 -2.08
N PRO A 97 -5.15 14.50 -3.08
CA PRO A 97 -6.59 14.33 -2.85
C PRO A 97 -6.92 13.00 -2.14
N GLY A 98 -6.27 11.91 -2.53
CA GLY A 98 -6.46 10.59 -1.94
C GLY A 98 -6.09 10.57 -0.46
N LEU A 99 -4.94 11.16 -0.09
CA LEU A 99 -4.55 11.28 1.32
C LEU A 99 -5.51 12.18 2.12
N LEU A 100 -6.00 13.27 1.52
CA LEU A 100 -6.98 14.16 2.15
C LEU A 100 -8.31 13.45 2.42
N LEU A 101 -8.78 12.62 1.48
CA LEU A 101 -9.98 11.82 1.65
C LEU A 101 -9.79 10.75 2.73
N MET A 102 -8.60 10.13 2.81
CA MET A 102 -8.27 9.16 3.85
C MET A 102 -8.14 9.76 5.25
N SER A 103 -7.76 11.02 5.36
CA SER A 103 -7.75 11.74 6.64
C SER A 103 -9.15 11.84 7.27
N ARG A 104 -10.23 11.61 6.50
CA ARG A 104 -11.60 11.63 7.01
C ARG A 104 -11.96 10.29 7.68
N PRO A 105 -12.21 10.25 9.01
CA PRO A 105 -12.42 9.02 9.76
C PRO A 105 -13.67 8.23 9.35
N LYS A 106 -14.68 8.89 8.76
CA LYS A 106 -15.89 8.23 8.26
C LYS A 106 -15.68 7.45 6.95
N LEU A 107 -14.73 7.89 6.11
CA LEU A 107 -14.50 7.32 4.78
C LEU A 107 -13.28 6.40 4.74
N ALA A 108 -12.31 6.58 5.65
CA ALA A 108 -11.06 5.84 5.66
C ALA A 108 -11.22 4.31 5.61
N ARG A 109 -12.28 3.77 6.24
CA ARG A 109 -12.56 2.32 6.24
C ARG A 109 -12.96 1.79 4.87
N TRP A 110 -13.78 2.52 4.14
CA TRP A 110 -14.38 2.07 2.88
C TRP A 110 -13.56 2.51 1.67
N LEU A 111 -12.83 3.62 1.79
CA LEU A 111 -12.12 4.23 0.69
C LEU A 111 -11.00 3.32 0.15
N LEU A 112 -10.14 2.78 1.02
CA LEU A 112 -9.04 1.92 0.60
C LEU A 112 -9.54 0.64 -0.13
N PRO A 113 -10.44 -0.17 0.45
CA PRO A 113 -10.94 -1.36 -0.24
C PRO A 113 -11.73 -1.05 -1.53
N THR A 114 -12.47 0.06 -1.57
CA THR A 114 -13.22 0.47 -2.78
C THR A 114 -12.27 0.84 -3.92
N LEU A 115 -11.21 1.57 -3.61
CA LEU A 115 -10.20 1.94 -4.60
C LEU A 115 -9.45 0.71 -5.11
N GLU A 116 -9.18 -0.26 -4.25
CA GLU A 116 -8.55 -1.53 -4.66
C GLU A 116 -9.46 -2.40 -5.52
N VAL A 117 -10.76 -2.47 -5.24
CA VAL A 117 -11.70 -3.17 -6.12
C VAL A 117 -11.80 -2.49 -7.47
N LEU A 118 -11.95 -1.15 -7.50
CA LEU A 118 -11.99 -0.40 -8.75
C LEU A 118 -10.71 -0.60 -9.56
N TRP A 119 -9.56 -0.61 -8.89
CA TRP A 119 -8.28 -0.86 -9.51
C TRP A 119 -8.19 -2.28 -10.08
N GLY A 120 -8.58 -3.30 -9.31
CA GLY A 120 -8.63 -4.69 -9.79
C GLY A 120 -9.54 -4.87 -11.01
N ILE A 121 -10.68 -4.16 -11.05
CA ILE A 121 -11.56 -4.13 -12.23
C ILE A 121 -10.86 -3.46 -13.42
N CYS A 122 -10.15 -2.35 -13.21
CA CYS A 122 -9.36 -1.71 -14.28
C CYS A 122 -8.22 -2.60 -14.78
N THR A 123 -7.55 -3.36 -13.90
CA THR A 123 -6.55 -4.36 -14.29
C THR A 123 -7.18 -5.47 -15.12
N PHE A 124 -8.35 -5.99 -14.73
CA PHE A 124 -9.06 -6.97 -15.53
C PHE A 124 -9.47 -6.42 -16.90
N ALA A 125 -9.92 -5.16 -16.96
CA ALA A 125 -10.27 -4.50 -18.21
C ALA A 125 -9.07 -4.34 -19.17
N GLN A 126 -7.84 -4.18 -18.65
CA GLN A 126 -6.62 -4.12 -19.48
C GLN A 126 -6.37 -5.40 -20.29
N SER A 127 -6.79 -6.57 -19.78
CA SER A 127 -6.65 -7.84 -20.50
C SER A 127 -7.44 -7.92 -21.80
N ARG A 128 -8.51 -7.12 -21.95
CA ARG A 128 -9.40 -7.13 -23.13
C ARG A 128 -9.17 -5.95 -24.08
N VAL A 129 -8.13 -5.18 -23.86
CA VAL A 129 -7.84 -4.01 -24.69
C VAL A 129 -7.43 -4.42 -26.10
N THR A 130 -8.00 -3.74 -27.08
CA THR A 130 -7.71 -3.89 -28.51
C THR A 130 -7.04 -2.65 -29.10
N ASN A 131 -6.95 -1.54 -28.35
CA ASN A 131 -6.38 -0.27 -28.80
C ASN A 131 -5.35 0.29 -27.81
N VAL A 132 -4.22 0.80 -28.30
CA VAL A 132 -3.16 1.40 -27.47
C VAL A 132 -3.68 2.59 -26.64
N HIS A 133 -4.55 3.42 -27.23
CA HIS A 133 -5.16 4.56 -26.52
C HIS A 133 -6.04 4.15 -25.33
N GLN A 134 -6.72 3.01 -25.42
CA GLN A 134 -7.48 2.46 -24.30
C GLN A 134 -6.55 1.98 -23.18
N LEU A 135 -5.38 1.43 -23.54
CA LEU A 135 -4.37 1.03 -22.57
C LEU A 135 -3.81 2.25 -21.82
N TYR A 136 -3.52 3.35 -22.52
CA TYR A 136 -3.12 4.61 -21.88
C TYR A 136 -4.19 5.14 -20.90
N ALA A 137 -5.45 5.15 -21.32
CA ALA A 137 -6.57 5.60 -20.49
C ALA A 137 -6.75 4.72 -19.23
N LEU A 138 -6.70 3.40 -19.39
CA LEU A 138 -6.78 2.47 -18.26
C LEU A 138 -5.58 2.63 -17.32
N ARG A 139 -4.38 2.88 -17.85
CA ARG A 139 -3.20 3.10 -17.00
C ARG A 139 -3.28 4.39 -16.19
N PHE A 140 -3.88 5.43 -16.75
CA PHE A 140 -4.20 6.65 -16.02
C PHE A 140 -5.22 6.39 -14.90
N LEU A 141 -6.26 5.59 -15.16
CA LEU A 141 -7.26 5.23 -14.15
C LEU A 141 -6.64 4.38 -13.02
N VAL A 142 -5.78 3.43 -13.36
CA VAL A 142 -5.04 2.62 -12.38
C VAL A 142 -4.17 3.52 -11.50
N GLY A 143 -3.35 4.40 -12.08
CA GLY A 143 -2.50 5.30 -11.30
C GLY A 143 -3.30 6.25 -10.39
N MET A 144 -4.47 6.70 -10.83
CA MET A 144 -5.41 7.48 -10.00
C MET A 144 -5.90 6.69 -8.78
N LEU A 145 -6.29 5.44 -8.96
CA LEU A 145 -6.87 4.59 -7.90
C LEU A 145 -5.79 4.07 -6.93
N GLU A 146 -4.57 3.86 -7.42
CA GLU A 146 -3.45 3.30 -6.67
C GLU A 146 -2.69 4.36 -5.83
N ALA A 147 -2.83 5.64 -6.18
CA ALA A 147 -2.18 6.76 -5.50
C ALA A 147 -2.34 6.77 -3.96
N PRO A 148 -3.56 6.70 -3.39
CA PRO A 148 -3.74 6.74 -1.94
C PRO A 148 -3.27 5.48 -1.21
N VAL A 149 -3.05 4.35 -1.86
CA VAL A 149 -2.78 3.07 -1.18
C VAL A 149 -1.49 3.13 -0.36
N PHE A 150 -0.42 3.72 -0.90
CA PHE A 150 0.88 3.84 -0.20
C PHE A 150 0.76 4.72 1.04
N ALA A 151 0.45 6.00 0.83
CA ALA A 151 0.41 7.01 1.88
C ALA A 151 -0.71 6.70 2.87
N GLY A 152 -1.79 6.13 2.38
CA GLY A 152 -2.94 5.72 3.15
C GLY A 152 -2.66 4.59 4.12
N THR A 153 -2.08 3.50 3.62
CA THR A 153 -1.70 2.37 4.47
C THR A 153 -0.70 2.80 5.54
N HIS A 154 0.26 3.66 5.17
CA HIS A 154 1.20 4.28 6.12
C HIS A 154 0.49 5.13 7.18
N PHE A 155 -0.50 5.91 6.76
CA PHE A 155 -1.28 6.76 7.64
C PHE A 155 -2.10 5.94 8.64
N ILE A 156 -2.72 4.83 8.21
CA ILE A 156 -3.41 3.91 9.11
C ILE A 156 -2.40 3.27 10.09
N LEU A 157 -1.28 2.74 9.61
CA LEU A 157 -0.26 2.16 10.49
C LEU A 157 0.20 3.17 11.56
N GLY A 158 0.48 4.41 11.17
CA GLY A 158 0.86 5.48 12.10
C GLY A 158 -0.22 5.92 13.08
N SER A 159 -1.50 5.61 12.79
CA SER A 159 -2.63 5.95 13.67
C SER A 159 -2.87 4.90 14.77
N TRP A 160 -2.51 3.64 14.52
CA TRP A 160 -2.75 2.51 15.45
C TRP A 160 -1.52 2.11 16.25
N TYR A 161 -0.31 2.24 15.68
CA TYR A 161 0.93 1.79 16.31
C TYR A 161 1.71 2.93 16.97
N THR A 162 2.40 2.62 18.07
CA THR A 162 3.33 3.56 18.70
C THR A 162 4.65 3.63 17.89
N GLY A 163 5.43 4.71 18.04
CA GLY A 163 6.66 4.92 17.24
C GLY A 163 7.62 3.70 17.17
N PRO A 164 8.00 3.07 18.30
CA PRO A 164 8.87 1.89 18.28
C PRO A 164 8.25 0.66 17.62
N GLU A 165 6.93 0.54 17.69
CA GLU A 165 6.14 -0.55 17.09
C GLU A 165 5.94 -0.35 15.59
N LEU A 166 5.79 0.90 15.16
CA LEU A 166 5.57 1.30 13.78
C LEU A 166 6.79 1.00 12.92
N PHE A 167 8.00 1.28 13.41
CA PHE A 167 9.23 1.08 12.63
C PHE A 167 9.39 -0.37 12.16
N LYS A 168 9.17 -1.34 13.06
CA LYS A 168 9.28 -2.77 12.75
C LYS A 168 8.25 -3.21 11.71
N ARG A 169 7.00 -2.78 11.90
CA ARG A 169 5.88 -3.14 11.04
C ARG A 169 5.95 -2.48 9.66
N ALA A 170 6.36 -1.22 9.62
CA ALA A 170 6.65 -0.52 8.37
C ALA A 170 7.82 -1.18 7.61
N GLY A 171 8.84 -1.67 8.33
CA GLY A 171 9.92 -2.46 7.74
C GLY A 171 9.41 -3.75 7.09
N THR A 172 8.59 -4.54 7.80
CA THR A 172 7.98 -5.75 7.23
C THR A 172 7.08 -5.46 6.04
N TRP A 173 6.30 -4.39 6.12
CA TRP A 173 5.50 -3.92 4.98
C TRP A 173 6.38 -3.57 3.79
N PHE A 174 7.53 -2.93 4.00
CA PHE A 174 8.43 -2.54 2.92
C PHE A 174 9.06 -3.76 2.22
N ILE A 175 9.31 -4.86 2.94
CA ILE A 175 9.82 -6.12 2.37
C ILE A 175 8.84 -6.71 1.33
N CYS A 176 7.55 -6.39 1.38
CA CYS A 176 6.59 -6.84 0.38
C CYS A 176 6.82 -6.22 -1.01
N ASN A 177 7.56 -5.11 -1.12
CA ASN A 177 7.95 -4.52 -2.42
C ASN A 177 8.82 -5.48 -3.25
N PRO A 178 10.03 -5.86 -2.81
CA PRO A 178 10.87 -6.75 -3.60
C PRO A 178 10.23 -8.13 -3.79
N LEU A 179 9.43 -8.61 -2.83
CA LEU A 179 8.67 -9.85 -2.97
C LEU A 179 7.64 -9.78 -4.11
N GLY A 180 6.89 -8.68 -4.22
CA GLY A 180 5.90 -8.48 -5.29
C GLY A 180 6.57 -8.45 -6.68
N THR A 181 7.65 -7.67 -6.81
CA THR A 181 8.45 -7.57 -8.04
C THR A 181 9.05 -8.92 -8.44
N MET A 182 9.56 -9.69 -7.48
CA MET A 182 10.13 -11.01 -7.74
C MET A 182 9.06 -11.99 -8.23
N VAL A 183 7.91 -12.07 -7.54
CA VAL A 183 6.81 -12.96 -7.91
C VAL A 183 6.21 -12.59 -9.26
N SER A 184 6.10 -11.30 -9.58
CA SER A 184 5.70 -10.80 -10.90
C SER A 184 6.56 -11.35 -12.04
N GLY A 185 7.89 -11.34 -11.89
CA GLY A 185 8.80 -11.90 -12.90
C GLY A 185 8.60 -13.41 -13.10
N TYR A 186 8.42 -14.17 -12.02
CA TYR A 186 8.12 -15.61 -12.12
C TYR A 186 6.76 -15.89 -12.75
N LEU A 187 5.73 -15.12 -12.39
CA LEU A 187 4.39 -15.24 -12.97
C LEU A 187 4.40 -14.94 -14.47
N GLN A 188 5.13 -13.91 -14.88
CA GLN A 188 5.32 -13.59 -16.29
C GLN A 188 6.00 -14.74 -17.04
N ALA A 189 7.12 -15.27 -16.51
CA ALA A 189 7.83 -16.37 -17.13
C ALA A 189 6.91 -17.60 -17.29
N ALA A 190 6.14 -17.94 -16.25
CA ALA A 190 5.18 -19.04 -16.28
C ALA A 190 4.01 -18.79 -17.25
N ALA A 191 3.51 -17.55 -17.33
CA ALA A 191 2.45 -17.17 -18.25
C ALA A 191 2.92 -17.24 -19.71
N TYR A 192 4.16 -16.81 -19.98
CA TYR A 192 4.74 -16.86 -21.31
C TYR A 192 5.03 -18.30 -21.78
N THR A 193 5.55 -19.18 -20.90
CA THR A 193 5.89 -20.56 -21.29
C THR A 193 4.68 -21.49 -21.37
N ASN A 194 3.72 -21.36 -20.44
CA ASN A 194 2.63 -22.33 -20.30
C ASN A 194 1.27 -21.83 -20.81
N LEU A 195 1.05 -20.51 -20.88
CA LEU A 195 -0.25 -19.93 -21.25
C LEU A 195 -0.25 -19.20 -22.61
N SER A 196 0.90 -19.07 -23.28
CA SER A 196 0.94 -18.55 -24.65
C SER A 196 0.18 -19.47 -25.60
N GLY A 197 -0.93 -18.97 -26.16
CA GLY A 197 -1.78 -19.72 -27.09
C GLY A 197 -2.93 -20.49 -26.41
N VAL A 198 -2.95 -20.59 -25.08
CA VAL A 198 -4.08 -21.18 -24.35
C VAL A 198 -5.29 -20.25 -24.46
N GLY A 199 -6.36 -20.73 -25.09
CA GLY A 199 -7.57 -19.94 -25.35
C GLY A 199 -7.44 -18.90 -26.48
N GLY A 200 -6.41 -19.02 -27.34
CA GLY A 200 -6.20 -18.09 -28.47
C GLY A 200 -5.77 -16.69 -28.05
N MET A 201 -5.31 -16.51 -26.81
CA MET A 201 -4.86 -15.23 -26.27
C MET A 201 -3.33 -15.21 -26.05
N PRO A 202 -2.67 -14.07 -26.29
CA PRO A 202 -1.26 -13.89 -25.98
C PRO A 202 -1.01 -13.91 -24.46
N GLY A 203 0.16 -14.42 -24.05
CA GLY A 203 0.50 -14.65 -22.64
C GLY A 203 0.43 -13.39 -21.76
N TRP A 204 0.63 -12.20 -22.33
CA TRP A 204 0.51 -10.93 -21.61
C TRP A 204 -0.91 -10.65 -21.10
N ARG A 205 -1.96 -11.12 -21.81
CA ARG A 205 -3.35 -10.95 -21.36
C ARG A 205 -3.66 -11.80 -20.14
N TRP A 206 -3.10 -13.02 -20.10
CA TRP A 206 -3.23 -13.92 -18.96
C TRP A 206 -2.58 -13.34 -17.70
N LEU A 207 -1.48 -12.61 -17.84
CA LEU A 207 -0.84 -11.92 -16.73
C LEU A 207 -1.79 -10.92 -16.04
N PHE A 208 -2.46 -10.06 -16.82
CA PHE A 208 -3.46 -9.12 -16.28
C PHE A 208 -4.71 -9.81 -15.69
N ILE A 209 -5.10 -10.97 -16.23
CA ILE A 209 -6.22 -11.76 -15.70
C ILE A 209 -5.86 -12.36 -14.34
N ILE A 210 -4.68 -12.98 -14.23
CA ILE A 210 -4.20 -13.61 -12.98
C ILE A 210 -4.07 -12.56 -11.88
N ASP A 211 -3.54 -11.38 -12.21
CA ASP A 211 -3.48 -10.25 -11.29
C ASP A 211 -4.85 -9.82 -10.81
N GLY A 212 -5.79 -9.56 -11.73
CA GLY A 212 -7.15 -9.18 -11.35
C GLY A 212 -7.83 -10.21 -10.45
N ILE A 213 -7.62 -11.51 -10.72
CA ILE A 213 -8.14 -12.61 -9.90
C ILE A 213 -7.51 -12.64 -8.50
N PHE A 214 -6.25 -12.23 -8.33
CA PHE A 214 -5.61 -12.15 -7.03
C PHE A 214 -6.00 -10.87 -6.28
N THR A 215 -6.09 -9.74 -6.98
CA THR A 215 -6.39 -8.41 -6.41
C THR A 215 -7.83 -8.32 -5.88
N ILE A 216 -8.82 -8.83 -6.61
CA ILE A 216 -10.24 -8.68 -6.23
C ILE A 216 -10.56 -9.37 -4.89
N PRO A 217 -10.20 -10.64 -4.65
CA PRO A 217 -10.41 -11.30 -3.35
C PRO A 217 -9.67 -10.62 -2.21
N VAL A 218 -8.43 -10.15 -2.44
CA VAL A 218 -7.67 -9.41 -1.43
C VAL A 218 -8.41 -8.13 -1.04
N ALA A 219 -8.91 -7.38 -2.02
CA ALA A 219 -9.69 -6.17 -1.78
C ALA A 219 -11.02 -6.46 -1.05
N LEU A 220 -11.71 -7.56 -1.40
CA LEU A 220 -12.94 -8.01 -0.72
C LEU A 220 -12.69 -8.42 0.73
N ILE A 221 -11.60 -9.14 0.99
CA ILE A 221 -11.14 -9.46 2.34
C ILE A 221 -10.83 -8.17 3.11
N GLY A 222 -10.26 -7.17 2.42
CA GLY A 222 -10.05 -5.82 2.93
C GLY A 222 -11.31 -5.17 3.50
N PHE A 223 -12.46 -5.28 2.83
CA PHE A 223 -13.72 -4.73 3.36
C PHE A 223 -14.13 -5.30 4.74
N ILE A 224 -13.82 -6.58 4.97
CA ILE A 224 -14.19 -7.28 6.21
C ILE A 224 -13.17 -6.99 7.32
N ILE A 225 -11.89 -7.05 6.98
CA ILE A 225 -10.78 -7.01 7.93
C ILE A 225 -10.37 -5.58 8.29
N PHE A 226 -10.53 -4.61 7.38
CA PHE A 226 -9.96 -3.28 7.56
C PHE A 226 -10.69 -2.45 8.63
N PRO A 227 -10.02 -2.09 9.74
CA PRO A 227 -10.65 -1.37 10.85
C PRO A 227 -10.76 0.15 10.61
N GLY A 228 -10.16 0.67 9.53
CA GLY A 228 -10.08 2.12 9.28
C GLY A 228 -9.17 2.83 10.30
N ILE A 229 -9.52 4.05 10.70
CA ILE A 229 -8.83 4.86 11.72
C ILE A 229 -9.44 4.54 13.11
N PRO A 230 -8.76 4.75 14.25
CA PRO A 230 -9.34 4.55 15.59
C PRO A 230 -10.65 5.29 15.90
N GLY A 231 -11.03 6.26 15.04
CA GLY A 231 -12.32 6.96 15.07
C GLY A 231 -13.37 6.48 14.04
N SER A 232 -13.09 5.40 13.32
CA SER A 232 -13.96 4.81 12.28
C SER A 232 -14.91 3.75 12.88
N PRO A 233 -15.98 3.35 12.17
CA PRO A 233 -16.93 2.34 12.65
C PRO A 233 -16.22 1.01 12.92
N LYS A 234 -16.57 0.40 14.06
CA LYS A 234 -15.95 -0.82 14.60
C LYS A 234 -15.90 -1.95 13.55
N PRO A 235 -14.75 -2.60 13.30
CA PRO A 235 -14.72 -3.86 12.57
C PRO A 235 -15.41 -4.95 13.38
N PHE A 236 -15.93 -5.98 12.69
CA PHE A 236 -16.73 -7.06 13.30
C PHE A 236 -15.96 -7.85 14.39
N TYR A 237 -14.62 -7.84 14.36
CA TYR A 237 -13.76 -8.61 15.26
C TYR A 237 -13.20 -7.83 16.47
N MET A 238 -13.41 -6.50 16.56
CA MET A 238 -12.97 -5.72 17.72
C MET A 238 -14.07 -5.58 18.78
N THR A 239 -13.72 -5.92 20.02
CA THR A 239 -14.60 -5.69 21.18
C THR A 239 -14.57 -4.21 21.57
N ASP A 240 -15.62 -3.71 22.22
CA ASP A 240 -15.66 -2.33 22.72
C ASP A 240 -14.53 -2.00 23.70
N ARG A 241 -14.06 -3.02 24.43
CA ARG A 241 -12.88 -2.95 25.30
C ARG A 241 -11.56 -2.80 24.52
N ASP A 242 -11.45 -3.46 23.37
CA ASP A 242 -10.28 -3.40 22.49
C ASP A 242 -10.14 -1.99 21.87
N VAL A 243 -11.27 -1.39 21.47
CA VAL A 243 -11.33 -0.03 20.93
C VAL A 243 -11.04 1.03 22.00
N ALA A 244 -11.55 0.82 23.22
CA ALA A 244 -11.26 1.70 24.35
C ALA A 244 -9.76 1.68 24.71
N LEU A 245 -9.16 0.50 24.77
CA LEU A 245 -7.72 0.31 25.01
C LEU A 245 -6.87 0.92 23.90
N ALA A 246 -7.29 0.78 22.63
CA ALA A 246 -6.62 1.43 21.50
C ALA A 246 -6.66 2.96 21.60
N LYS A 247 -7.83 3.55 21.90
CA LYS A 247 -7.98 5.01 22.10
C LYS A 247 -7.15 5.52 23.27
N GLU A 248 -7.09 4.75 24.36
CA GLU A 248 -6.25 5.08 25.50
C GLU A 248 -4.77 5.06 25.11
N ARG A 249 -4.31 4.05 24.36
CA ARG A 249 -2.93 3.99 23.84
C ARG A 249 -2.61 5.15 22.90
N THR A 250 -3.49 5.52 21.98
CA THR A 250 -3.32 6.68 21.09
C THR A 250 -3.17 7.97 21.89
N THR A 251 -3.93 8.11 22.98
CA THR A 251 -3.89 9.26 23.90
C THR A 251 -2.61 9.27 24.73
N ARG A 252 -2.21 8.12 25.30
CA ARG A 252 -0.93 7.97 26.04
C ARG A 252 0.29 8.24 25.15
N ALA A 253 0.22 7.82 23.89
CA ALA A 253 1.28 8.03 22.89
C ALA A 253 1.28 9.43 22.25
N LYS A 254 0.33 10.32 22.62
CA LYS A 254 0.15 11.67 22.05
C LYS A 254 0.08 11.68 20.51
N ILE A 255 -0.47 10.62 19.91
CA ILE A 255 -0.66 10.57 18.45
C ILE A 255 -1.74 11.58 18.12
N ARG A 256 -1.36 12.68 17.47
CA ARG A 256 -2.30 13.73 17.06
C ARG A 256 -3.31 13.13 16.10
N GLN A 257 -4.57 13.15 16.49
CA GLN A 257 -5.68 12.90 15.56
C GLN A 257 -5.56 13.87 14.38
N PRO A 258 -5.88 13.43 13.15
CA PRO A 258 -5.82 14.31 12.00
C PRO A 258 -6.69 15.54 12.24
N GLY A 259 -6.06 16.71 12.35
CA GLY A 259 -6.76 17.99 12.36
C GLY A 259 -7.44 18.21 11.01
N LYS A 260 -8.46 19.08 10.96
CA LYS A 260 -9.03 19.53 9.69
C LYS A 260 -7.92 20.16 8.85
N MET A 261 -7.46 19.48 7.80
CA MET A 261 -6.48 20.04 6.88
C MET A 261 -7.17 21.11 6.02
N SER A 262 -6.95 22.38 6.38
CA SER A 262 -7.29 23.55 5.55
C SER A 262 -6.28 23.70 4.41
N LEU A 263 -6.68 24.34 3.31
CA LEU A 263 -5.78 24.82 2.25
C LEU A 263 -4.64 25.70 2.81
N ASP A 264 -4.83 26.29 3.99
CA ASP A 264 -3.77 26.99 4.74
C ASP A 264 -2.61 26.07 5.13
N VAL A 265 -2.88 24.80 5.45
CA VAL A 265 -1.83 23.81 5.74
C VAL A 265 -1.03 23.53 4.47
N PHE A 266 -1.69 23.42 3.32
CA PHE A 266 -1.02 23.25 2.02
C PHE A 266 -0.11 24.45 1.72
N LYS A 267 -0.63 25.67 1.84
CA LYS A 267 0.15 26.92 1.65
C LYS A 267 1.33 27.03 2.61
N ARG A 268 1.17 26.60 3.87
CA ARG A 268 2.25 26.57 4.88
C ARG A 268 3.31 25.52 4.57
N THR A 269 2.90 24.38 4.03
CA THR A 269 3.79 23.27 3.66
C THR A 269 4.67 23.68 2.47
N PHE A 270 4.11 24.20 1.38
CA PHE A 270 4.89 24.66 0.22
C PHE A 270 5.85 25.83 0.52
N LYS A 271 5.57 26.62 1.57
CA LYS A 271 6.44 27.71 2.02
C LYS A 271 7.62 27.24 2.89
N ARG A 272 7.67 25.96 3.28
CA ARG A 272 8.79 25.42 4.08
C ARG A 272 9.95 25.02 3.18
N TRP A 273 11.11 25.62 3.43
CA TRP A 273 12.37 25.33 2.73
C TRP A 273 12.79 23.86 2.79
N HIS A 274 12.47 23.15 3.89
CA HIS A 274 12.79 21.73 4.07
C HIS A 274 12.25 20.86 2.92
N ILE A 275 11.09 21.19 2.35
CA ILE A 275 10.49 20.42 1.26
C ILE A 275 11.30 20.58 -0.02
N TRP A 276 11.72 21.81 -0.31
CA TRP A 276 12.53 22.10 -1.49
C TRP A 276 13.91 21.47 -1.41
N VAL A 277 14.52 21.43 -0.22
CA VAL A 277 15.80 20.72 0.01
C VAL A 277 15.63 19.21 -0.17
N PHE A 278 14.55 18.62 0.34
CA PHE A 278 14.24 17.21 0.12
C PHE A 278 14.01 16.88 -1.35
N ILE A 279 13.29 17.74 -2.08
CA ILE A 279 13.06 17.58 -3.52
C ILE A 279 14.38 17.68 -4.28
N SER A 280 15.25 18.64 -3.95
CA SER A 280 16.55 18.80 -4.62
C SER A 280 17.54 17.67 -4.34
N CYS A 281 17.41 16.96 -3.22
CA CYS A 281 18.23 15.78 -2.96
C CYS A 281 17.73 14.51 -3.69
N TYR A 282 16.49 14.54 -4.19
CA TYR A 282 15.88 13.43 -4.94
C TYR A 282 15.89 13.64 -6.46
N ALA A 283 16.14 14.87 -6.92
CA ALA A 283 16.32 15.25 -8.32
C ALA A 283 17.78 15.08 -8.74
#